data_AF-A0A923CPL5-F1
#
_entry.id   AF-A0A923CPL5-F1
#
_cell.length_a   1.000
_cell.length_b   1.000
_cell.length_c   1.000
_cell.angle_alpha   90.00
_cell.angle_beta   90.00
_cell.angle_gamma   90.00
#
_symmetry.space_group_name_H-M   'P 1'
#
loop_
_entity.id
_entity.type
_entity.pdbx_description
1 polymer ?
#
loop_
_entity_poly.entity_id
_entity_poly.type
_entity_poly.pdbx_seq_one_letter_code
_entity_poly.pdbx_strand_id
1 'polypeptide(L)'
;MTARHLVVCCLLLTVLSCSLAGCKRTSGRPSQTAGLTSVEAAELVWPEAKKNFGDAVLWRLAPVEERESLTMRLASDWQDSDRSAAWFVWYADPVGENWMMFSIQGKAIASRDIGTRSFSKMAMGADWPRERPAVAMKDAAKAVAAQGAEFSALTWTEFTCNNTTDGRQTPGWVFAFSETLASGGRLTYWMFVDGITGAVLRAVNDRNEPMELPIDREALQKPRTDSHEKDLRQFFGFISTRQPEWAVRQLAYAASPNEATAQVWLANFQSLSALTVVGVEQASLEQWTAEREFYKVTLDVRTSESPEKYGWDDGRNVRWVELIPQGGGAWKVAALATNP
;
A
#
# COMPACT_ATOMS: atom_id res chain seq x y z
N MET A 1 -62.61 -29.89 -30.41
CA MET A 1 -62.94 -28.46 -30.25
C MET A 1 -61.78 -27.85 -29.46
N THR A 2 -60.75 -27.32 -30.14
CA THR A 2 -60.59 -25.90 -30.57
C THR A 2 -60.15 -24.98 -29.43
N ALA A 3 -59.11 -24.15 -29.53
CA ALA A 3 -58.01 -24.07 -30.50
C ALA A 3 -56.83 -23.20 -29.94
N ARG A 4 -55.69 -23.27 -30.66
CA ARG A 4 -54.48 -22.41 -30.71
C ARG A 4 -54.74 -20.90 -30.44
N HIS A 5 -53.80 -20.02 -30.07
CA HIS A 5 -52.35 -19.87 -30.34
C HIS A 5 -51.61 -19.31 -29.08
N LEU A 6 -50.29 -19.33 -28.88
CA LEU A 6 -49.09 -19.68 -29.68
C LEU A 6 -48.54 -18.62 -30.67
N VAL A 7 -47.76 -17.67 -30.11
CA VAL A 7 -46.73 -16.77 -30.74
C VAL A 7 -45.69 -16.48 -29.65
N VAL A 8 -44.35 -16.58 -29.76
CA VAL A 8 -43.40 -16.95 -30.84
C VAL A 8 -42.96 -15.85 -31.83
N CYS A 9 -42.14 -14.90 -31.33
CA CYS A 9 -41.09 -14.16 -32.07
C CYS A 9 -40.03 -13.74 -31.02
N CYS A 10 -38.82 -14.30 -30.93
CA CYS A 10 -37.68 -14.35 -31.88
C CYS A 10 -37.02 -12.99 -32.16
N LEU A 11 -35.86 -12.81 -31.51
CA LEU A 11 -34.58 -12.30 -32.05
C LEU A 11 -34.55 -10.96 -32.80
N LEU A 12 -33.68 -10.06 -32.30
CA LEU A 12 -32.52 -9.62 -33.09
C LEU A 12 -31.40 -9.08 -32.20
N LEU A 13 -30.20 -9.67 -32.30
CA LEU A 13 -28.96 -9.02 -31.88
C LEU A 13 -28.59 -7.98 -32.94
N THR A 14 -28.18 -6.79 -32.50
CA THR A 14 -27.22 -5.97 -33.25
C THR A 14 -26.17 -5.43 -32.29
N VAL A 15 -24.96 -5.99 -32.38
CA VAL A 15 -23.75 -5.36 -31.87
C VAL A 15 -23.46 -4.16 -32.75
N LEU A 16 -23.31 -2.97 -32.16
CA LEU A 16 -22.65 -1.85 -32.81
C LEU A 16 -21.91 -1.00 -31.78
N SER A 17 -20.65 -1.36 -31.61
CA SER A 17 -19.64 -0.57 -30.92
C SER A 17 -19.34 0.73 -31.69
N CYS A 18 -19.57 1.88 -31.07
CA CYS A 18 -18.86 3.11 -31.40
C CYS A 18 -18.27 3.71 -30.12
N SER A 19 -16.95 3.78 -30.08
CA SER A 19 -16.18 4.32 -28.97
C SER A 19 -16.03 5.84 -29.07
N LEU A 20 -15.73 6.46 -27.93
CA LEU A 20 -15.00 7.72 -27.73
C LEU A 20 -15.72 9.08 -27.85
N ALA A 21 -15.28 9.94 -26.91
CA ALA A 21 -15.27 11.40 -26.90
C ALA A 21 -16.61 12.16 -26.73
N GLY A 22 -16.82 12.70 -25.52
CA GLY A 22 -17.89 13.66 -25.24
C GLY A 22 -17.91 14.12 -23.78
N CYS A 23 -17.08 15.11 -23.43
CA CYS A 23 -16.97 15.66 -22.07
C CYS A 23 -18.31 15.91 -21.36
N LYS A 24 -18.42 15.43 -20.12
CA LYS A 24 -19.17 16.11 -19.06
C LYS A 24 -18.58 15.83 -17.68
N ARG A 25 -17.72 16.74 -17.22
CA ARG A 25 -17.50 16.94 -15.77
C ARG A 25 -18.85 17.27 -15.15
N THR A 26 -19.44 16.35 -14.40
CA THR A 26 -20.48 16.72 -13.44
C THR A 26 -19.78 17.34 -12.23
N SER A 27 -19.59 18.66 -12.27
CA SER A 27 -19.24 19.42 -11.06
C SER A 27 -20.41 19.28 -10.08
N GLY A 28 -20.29 18.33 -9.17
CA GLY A 28 -21.21 18.15 -8.05
C GLY A 28 -21.32 19.46 -7.29
N ARG A 29 -22.54 19.95 -7.12
CA ARG A 29 -22.80 21.14 -6.29
C ARG A 29 -22.39 20.78 -4.85
N PRO A 30 -21.61 21.60 -4.13
CA PRO A 30 -21.16 21.25 -2.78
C PRO A 30 -22.34 20.89 -1.89
N SER A 31 -22.34 19.65 -1.42
CA SER A 31 -23.42 19.14 -0.58
C SER A 31 -23.29 19.78 0.81
N GLN A 32 -24.02 20.87 1.05
CA GLN A 32 -24.02 21.58 2.34
C GLN A 32 -24.52 20.71 3.52
N THR A 33 -25.06 19.53 3.22
CA THR A 33 -25.49 18.48 4.16
C THR A 33 -24.42 17.41 4.43
N ALA A 34 -23.28 17.38 3.73
CA ALA A 34 -22.29 16.29 3.78
C ALA A 34 -21.31 16.31 4.99
N GLY A 35 -21.75 16.79 6.14
CA GLY A 35 -20.95 16.85 7.38
C GLY A 35 -19.98 18.03 7.44
N LEU A 36 -18.85 17.85 8.15
CA LEU A 36 -17.88 18.91 8.48
C LEU A 36 -16.58 18.81 7.66
N THR A 37 -15.83 19.91 7.56
CA THR A 37 -14.43 19.90 7.12
C THR A 37 -13.49 19.39 8.23
N SER A 38 -12.21 19.12 7.93
CA SER A 38 -11.25 18.69 8.94
C SER A 38 -11.02 19.79 9.98
N VAL A 39 -11.04 21.06 9.55
CA VAL A 39 -10.94 22.22 10.42
C VAL A 39 -12.20 22.40 11.28
N GLU A 40 -13.39 22.39 10.67
CA GLU A 40 -14.67 22.53 11.38
C GLU A 40 -14.86 21.41 12.44
N ALA A 41 -14.39 20.20 12.16
CA ALA A 41 -14.47 19.06 13.06
C ALA A 41 -13.59 19.21 14.32
N ALA A 42 -12.36 19.70 14.17
CA ALA A 42 -11.49 19.97 15.31
C ALA A 42 -12.01 21.16 16.15
N GLU A 43 -12.42 22.25 15.48
CA GLU A 43 -13.00 23.42 16.14
C GLU A 43 -14.27 23.11 16.95
N LEU A 44 -15.11 22.18 16.47
CA LEU A 44 -16.35 21.77 17.17
C LEU A 44 -16.07 21.18 18.56
N VAL A 45 -15.00 20.38 18.71
CA VAL A 45 -14.68 19.67 19.96
C VAL A 45 -13.65 20.39 20.83
N TRP A 46 -12.91 21.34 20.25
CA TRP A 46 -11.86 22.10 20.93
C TRP A 46 -12.31 22.74 22.27
N PRO A 47 -13.50 23.37 22.39
CA PRO A 47 -13.94 23.94 23.67
C PRO A 47 -14.06 22.91 24.79
N GLU A 48 -14.44 21.66 24.49
CA GLU A 48 -14.49 20.58 25.48
C GLU A 48 -13.09 20.09 25.85
N ALA A 49 -12.21 19.89 24.87
CA ALA A 49 -10.82 19.48 25.13
C ALA A 49 -10.07 20.51 25.99
N LYS A 50 -10.18 21.81 25.62
CA LYS A 50 -9.60 22.92 26.36
C LYS A 50 -10.14 23.02 27.79
N LYS A 51 -11.43 22.79 28.00
CA LYS A 51 -12.04 22.78 29.35
C LYS A 51 -11.48 21.68 30.26
N ASN A 52 -11.09 20.53 29.70
CA ASN A 52 -10.63 19.38 30.50
C ASN A 52 -9.11 19.37 30.72
N PHE A 53 -8.29 19.75 29.74
CA PHE A 53 -6.81 19.69 29.85
C PHE A 53 -6.09 21.04 29.79
N GLY A 54 -6.78 22.14 29.50
CA GLY A 54 -6.20 23.49 29.39
C GLY A 54 -5.39 23.71 28.11
N ASP A 55 -4.27 23.00 27.96
CA ASP A 55 -3.36 23.06 26.80
C ASP A 55 -3.50 21.81 25.91
N ALA A 56 -4.74 21.36 25.65
CA ALA A 56 -4.96 20.11 24.93
C ALA A 56 -4.39 20.15 23.50
N VAL A 57 -3.65 19.11 23.11
CA VAL A 57 -3.00 19.06 21.78
C VAL A 57 -3.81 18.18 20.83
N LEU A 58 -4.09 18.65 19.62
CA LEU A 58 -4.72 17.82 18.59
C LEU A 58 -3.73 16.71 18.20
N TRP A 59 -4.11 15.47 18.48
CA TRP A 59 -3.24 14.31 18.32
C TRP A 59 -3.53 13.50 17.07
N ARG A 60 -4.82 13.27 16.79
CA ARG A 60 -5.30 12.51 15.64
C ARG A 60 -6.64 13.10 15.18
N LEU A 61 -6.84 13.14 13.87
CA LEU A 61 -8.11 13.49 13.25
C LEU A 61 -8.28 12.62 12.01
N ALA A 62 -9.30 11.77 11.99
CA ALA A 62 -9.58 10.84 10.90
C ALA A 62 -11.04 10.97 10.44
N PRO A 63 -11.34 10.84 9.14
CA PRO A 63 -12.68 10.98 8.57
C PRO A 63 -13.51 9.69 8.76
N VAL A 64 -13.66 9.24 10.01
CA VAL A 64 -14.37 8.01 10.40
C VAL A 64 -15.34 8.26 11.55
N GLU A 65 -16.23 7.31 11.81
CA GLU A 65 -17.20 7.41 12.91
C GLU A 65 -16.58 7.17 14.29
N GLU A 66 -15.61 6.27 14.39
CA GLU A 66 -15.06 5.81 15.68
C GLU A 66 -13.65 5.23 15.53
N ARG A 67 -13.01 4.95 16.68
CA ARG A 67 -11.61 4.51 16.81
C ARG A 67 -11.20 3.37 15.89
N GLU A 68 -12.06 2.35 15.83
CA GLU A 68 -11.78 1.04 15.25
C GLU A 68 -12.40 0.92 13.84
N SER A 69 -13.04 1.99 13.36
CA SER A 69 -13.65 2.02 12.04
C SER A 69 -12.60 1.95 10.93
N LEU A 70 -12.74 0.94 10.08
CA LEU A 70 -11.89 0.69 8.91
C LEU A 70 -12.43 1.34 7.62
N THR A 71 -13.41 2.24 7.72
CA THR A 71 -14.12 2.81 6.56
C THR A 71 -14.28 4.31 6.69
N MET A 72 -13.61 5.05 5.81
CA MET A 72 -13.74 6.50 5.72
C MET A 72 -15.14 6.95 5.27
N ARG A 73 -15.59 8.08 5.80
CA ARG A 73 -16.88 8.73 5.51
C ARG A 73 -16.74 10.00 4.68
N LEU A 74 -15.64 10.12 3.94
CA LEU A 74 -15.33 11.22 3.03
C LEU A 74 -16.48 11.49 2.05
N ALA A 75 -16.80 12.77 1.84
CA ALA A 75 -17.75 13.19 0.80
C ALA A 75 -17.19 12.89 -0.60
N SER A 76 -18.03 12.71 -1.62
CA SER A 76 -17.56 12.46 -2.99
C SER A 76 -16.73 13.60 -3.60
N ASP A 77 -16.81 14.81 -3.02
CA ASP A 77 -16.08 16.02 -3.42
C ASP A 77 -14.97 16.40 -2.43
N TRP A 78 -14.56 15.50 -1.52
CA TRP A 78 -13.70 15.81 -0.37
C TRP A 78 -12.36 16.48 -0.72
N GLN A 79 -11.79 16.20 -1.90
CA GLN A 79 -10.54 16.80 -2.38
C GLN A 79 -10.66 18.32 -2.62
N ASP A 80 -11.88 18.80 -2.90
CA ASP A 80 -12.20 20.21 -3.05
C ASP A 80 -12.87 20.78 -1.77
N SER A 81 -13.77 19.99 -1.17
CA SER A 81 -14.67 20.43 -0.10
C SER A 81 -14.09 20.31 1.30
N ASP A 82 -13.07 19.46 1.49
CA ASP A 82 -12.53 19.01 2.79
C ASP A 82 -13.48 18.13 3.63
N ARG A 83 -14.67 17.77 3.10
CA ARG A 83 -15.77 17.25 3.93
C ARG A 83 -15.78 15.74 4.15
N SER A 84 -16.20 15.34 5.35
CA SER A 84 -16.57 13.98 5.72
C SER A 84 -17.90 14.00 6.51
N ALA A 85 -18.73 12.98 6.27
CA ALA A 85 -19.99 12.79 6.98
C ALA A 85 -19.79 12.36 8.46
N ALA A 86 -18.59 11.90 8.81
CA ALA A 86 -18.19 11.64 10.19
C ALA A 86 -16.72 11.99 10.42
N TRP A 87 -16.38 12.36 11.64
CA TRP A 87 -15.02 12.62 12.08
C TRP A 87 -14.75 12.02 13.44
N PHE A 88 -13.51 11.56 13.62
CA PHE A 88 -13.02 11.04 14.87
C PHE A 88 -11.81 11.86 15.29
N VAL A 89 -11.90 12.50 16.46
CA VAL A 89 -10.97 13.54 16.91
C VAL A 89 -10.36 13.19 18.25
N TRP A 90 -9.04 13.24 18.35
CA TRP A 90 -8.27 12.94 19.56
C TRP A 90 -7.50 14.14 20.08
N TYR A 91 -7.72 14.44 21.34
CA TYR A 91 -7.02 15.46 22.10
C TYR A 91 -6.16 14.87 23.20
N ALA A 92 -4.93 15.36 23.29
CA ALA A 92 -3.91 14.94 24.23
C ALA A 92 -3.80 15.92 25.40
N ASP A 93 -3.80 15.43 26.63
CA ASP A 93 -3.23 16.16 27.77
C ASP A 93 -1.68 16.18 27.64
N PRO A 94 -1.01 17.34 27.48
CA PRO A 94 0.46 17.38 27.35
C PRO A 94 1.22 17.10 28.65
N VAL A 95 0.58 17.19 29.82
CA VAL A 95 1.24 17.07 31.14
C VAL A 95 0.92 15.73 31.82
N GLY A 96 -0.32 15.25 31.63
CA GLY A 96 -0.84 14.00 32.16
C GLY A 96 -0.86 12.85 31.15
N GLU A 97 -1.60 11.81 31.51
CA GLU A 97 -1.67 10.53 30.80
C GLU A 97 -3.02 10.33 30.11
N ASN A 98 -3.79 11.40 29.88
CA ASN A 98 -5.16 11.32 29.38
C ASN A 98 -5.30 11.63 27.88
N TRP A 99 -6.27 10.99 27.27
CA TRP A 99 -6.83 11.30 25.96
C TRP A 99 -8.28 11.75 26.13
N MET A 100 -8.72 12.71 25.35
CA MET A 100 -10.14 12.99 25.14
C MET A 100 -10.48 12.66 23.70
N MET A 101 -11.45 11.78 23.51
CA MET A 101 -11.78 11.18 22.23
C MET A 101 -13.22 11.54 21.87
N PHE A 102 -13.44 11.99 20.64
CA PHE A 102 -14.74 12.45 20.16
C PHE A 102 -15.13 11.72 18.88
N SER A 103 -16.37 11.21 18.84
CA SER A 103 -17.06 10.84 17.61
C SER A 103 -17.94 12.01 17.18
N ILE A 104 -17.85 12.40 15.92
CA ILE A 104 -18.70 13.40 15.28
C ILE A 104 -19.46 12.72 14.15
N GLN A 105 -20.79 12.88 14.13
CA GLN A 105 -21.64 12.41 13.04
C GLN A 105 -22.44 13.58 12.47
N GLY A 106 -22.40 13.74 11.14
CA GLY A 106 -22.93 14.92 10.47
C GLY A 106 -22.21 16.19 10.93
N LYS A 107 -22.85 16.97 11.81
CA LYS A 107 -22.35 18.24 12.35
C LYS A 107 -22.41 18.32 13.89
N ALA A 108 -22.56 17.19 14.56
CA ALA A 108 -22.74 17.11 16.01
C ALA A 108 -21.80 16.08 16.63
N ILE A 109 -21.37 16.34 17.87
CA ILE A 109 -20.66 15.36 18.70
C ILE A 109 -21.66 14.24 19.03
N ALA A 110 -21.40 13.04 18.52
CA ALA A 110 -22.22 11.85 18.73
C ALA A 110 -21.82 11.10 20.01
N SER A 111 -20.53 11.05 20.31
CA SER A 111 -20.01 10.50 21.56
C SER A 111 -18.70 11.16 21.98
N ARG A 112 -18.39 11.01 23.26
CA ARG A 112 -17.19 11.52 23.92
C ARG A 112 -16.71 10.46 24.91
N ASP A 113 -15.40 10.26 24.99
CA ASP A 113 -14.76 9.37 25.95
C ASP A 113 -13.45 9.98 26.48
N ILE A 114 -13.01 9.55 27.67
CA ILE A 114 -11.72 9.90 28.26
C ILE A 114 -10.96 8.61 28.57
N GLY A 115 -9.92 8.35 27.79
CA GLY A 115 -9.04 7.19 27.97
C GLY A 115 -7.68 7.59 28.57
N THR A 116 -6.92 6.61 29.02
CA THR A 116 -5.51 6.78 29.43
C THR A 116 -4.55 6.34 28.32
N ARG A 117 -3.31 6.86 28.33
CA ARG A 117 -2.23 6.40 27.43
C ARG A 117 -1.66 5.10 27.94
N SER A 118 -1.34 4.19 27.03
CA SER A 118 -0.54 2.99 27.29
C SER A 118 0.96 3.22 27.18
N PHE A 119 1.41 4.46 26.95
CA PHE A 119 2.82 4.82 26.76
C PHE A 119 3.22 6.07 27.55
N SER A 120 4.51 6.21 27.82
CA SER A 120 5.08 7.18 28.77
C SER A 120 4.80 8.63 28.41
N LYS A 121 4.93 9.52 29.42
CA LYS A 121 4.96 10.97 29.22
C LYS A 121 5.90 11.34 28.09
N MET A 122 5.39 12.15 27.18
CA MET A 122 6.03 12.47 25.92
C MET A 122 6.00 13.99 25.75
N ALA A 123 7.16 14.59 25.46
CA ALA A 123 7.26 16.03 25.31
C ALA A 123 6.59 16.46 23.99
N MET A 124 5.37 17.01 24.09
CA MET A 124 4.67 17.59 22.95
C MET A 124 5.25 18.96 22.64
N GLY A 125 5.44 19.25 21.36
CA GLY A 125 5.99 20.52 20.91
C GLY A 125 5.06 21.70 21.23
N ALA A 126 5.65 22.86 21.51
CA ALA A 126 4.92 24.14 21.63
C ALA A 126 4.35 24.59 20.27
N ASP A 127 4.92 24.07 19.17
CA ASP A 127 4.50 24.24 17.78
C ASP A 127 3.37 23.27 17.36
N TRP A 128 3.00 22.28 18.19
CA TRP A 128 1.98 21.29 17.82
C TRP A 128 0.57 21.90 17.86
N PRO A 129 -0.31 21.57 16.90
CA PRO A 129 -1.63 22.18 16.80
C PRO A 129 -2.49 21.91 18.03
N ARG A 130 -3.18 22.96 18.48
CA ARG A 130 -4.15 22.90 19.58
C ARG A 130 -5.56 22.84 19.00
N GLU A 131 -6.15 23.98 18.67
CA GLU A 131 -7.54 24.12 18.21
C GLU A 131 -7.89 23.36 16.91
N ARG A 132 -6.96 23.26 15.96
CA ARG A 132 -7.20 22.69 14.63
C ARG A 132 -5.88 22.36 13.92
N PRO A 133 -5.84 21.48 12.91
CA PRO A 133 -4.66 21.36 12.06
C PRO A 133 -4.46 22.69 11.32
N ALA A 134 -3.20 23.13 11.15
CA ALA A 134 -2.92 24.39 10.45
C ALA A 134 -3.13 24.24 8.93
N VAL A 135 -2.89 23.04 8.40
CA VAL A 135 -3.16 22.63 7.02
C VAL A 135 -4.43 21.77 6.99
N ALA A 136 -5.44 22.15 6.20
CA ALA A 136 -6.63 21.33 5.98
C ALA A 136 -6.33 20.07 5.16
N MET A 137 -7.10 19.00 5.33
CA MET A 137 -6.90 17.72 4.64
C MET A 137 -6.84 17.90 3.12
N LYS A 138 -7.73 18.72 2.53
CA LYS A 138 -7.74 19.02 1.09
C LYS A 138 -6.48 19.71 0.59
N ASP A 139 -5.83 20.53 1.41
CA ASP A 139 -4.67 21.31 0.99
C ASP A 139 -3.40 20.46 1.12
N ALA A 140 -3.34 19.58 2.12
CA ALA A 140 -2.38 18.48 2.16
C ALA A 140 -2.58 17.48 1.00
N ALA A 141 -3.83 17.18 0.64
CA ALA A 141 -4.15 16.32 -0.50
C ALA A 141 -3.71 16.92 -1.83
N LYS A 142 -3.82 18.25 -2.03
CA LYS A 142 -3.26 18.94 -3.21
C LYS A 142 -1.73 18.83 -3.26
N ALA A 143 -1.04 18.97 -2.13
CA ALA A 143 0.41 18.79 -2.07
C ALA A 143 0.82 17.36 -2.47
N VAL A 144 0.05 16.36 -2.04
CA VAL A 144 0.21 14.94 -2.39
C VAL A 144 -0.14 14.65 -3.85
N ALA A 145 -1.19 15.26 -4.41
CA ALA A 145 -1.54 15.18 -5.83
C ALA A 145 -0.41 15.75 -6.71
N ALA A 146 0.20 16.87 -6.30
CA ALA A 146 1.33 17.49 -7.01
C ALA A 146 2.59 16.61 -7.02
N GLN A 147 2.70 15.63 -6.12
CA GLN A 147 3.75 14.60 -6.11
C GLN A 147 3.37 13.32 -6.86
N GLY A 148 2.29 13.34 -7.63
CA GLY A 148 1.87 12.20 -8.46
C GLY A 148 1.13 11.10 -7.70
N ALA A 149 0.41 11.39 -6.61
CA ALA A 149 -0.47 10.39 -6.00
C ALA A 149 -1.78 10.21 -6.79
N GLU A 150 -2.27 8.97 -6.90
CA GLU A 150 -3.56 8.67 -7.52
C GLU A 150 -4.64 8.50 -6.44
N PHE A 151 -5.50 9.51 -6.28
CA PHE A 151 -6.54 9.51 -5.25
C PHE A 151 -7.69 8.54 -5.50
N SER A 152 -7.85 7.97 -6.70
CA SER A 152 -8.74 6.81 -6.87
C SER A 152 -8.24 5.55 -6.14
N ALA A 153 -6.97 5.52 -5.73
CA ALA A 153 -6.34 4.44 -4.98
C ALA A 153 -6.16 4.74 -3.48
N LEU A 154 -6.71 5.85 -2.97
CA LEU A 154 -6.63 6.20 -1.55
C LEU A 154 -7.37 5.17 -0.69
N THR A 155 -6.67 4.54 0.24
CA THR A 155 -7.23 3.56 1.20
C THR A 155 -7.44 4.14 2.60
N TRP A 156 -6.65 5.13 3.00
CA TRP A 156 -6.77 5.79 4.31
C TRP A 156 -6.23 7.21 4.28
N THR A 157 -6.79 8.11 5.10
CA THR A 157 -6.11 9.35 5.48
C THR A 157 -6.42 9.72 6.92
N GLU A 158 -5.42 10.27 7.62
CA GLU A 158 -5.58 10.88 8.93
C GLU A 158 -4.53 11.96 9.15
N PHE A 159 -4.86 12.96 9.95
CA PHE A 159 -3.87 13.78 10.63
C PHE A 159 -3.43 13.02 11.89
N THR A 160 -2.13 12.99 12.17
CA THR A 160 -1.58 12.31 13.35
C THR A 160 -0.24 12.90 13.79
N CYS A 161 0.00 12.90 15.10
CA CYS A 161 1.28 13.29 15.71
C CYS A 161 2.25 12.11 15.91
N ASN A 162 1.83 10.89 15.56
CA ASN A 162 2.66 9.68 15.64
C ASN A 162 3.71 9.57 14.52
N ASN A 163 3.75 10.51 13.56
CA ASN A 163 4.65 10.46 12.42
C ASN A 163 6.08 10.86 12.82
N THR A 164 6.98 9.89 12.89
CA THR A 164 8.40 10.13 13.18
C THR A 164 9.20 10.35 11.90
N THR A 165 9.76 11.54 11.73
CA THR A 165 10.71 11.91 10.66
C THR A 165 12.05 12.23 11.30
N ASP A 166 13.11 11.55 10.87
CA ASP A 166 14.48 11.71 11.40
C ASP A 166 14.59 11.60 12.93
N GLY A 167 13.78 10.71 13.53
CA GLY A 167 13.69 10.53 14.98
C GLY A 167 12.84 11.58 15.71
N ARG A 168 12.37 12.64 15.03
CA ARG A 168 11.47 13.65 15.58
C ARG A 168 10.02 13.40 15.16
N GLN A 169 9.12 13.30 16.14
CA GLN A 169 7.69 13.31 15.85
C GLN A 169 7.25 14.68 15.33
N THR A 170 6.51 14.67 14.22
CA THR A 170 6.03 15.86 13.53
C THR A 170 4.53 15.71 13.28
N PRO A 171 3.67 16.66 13.73
CA PRO A 171 2.25 16.65 13.40
C PRO A 171 2.06 16.71 11.88
N GLY A 172 1.27 15.79 11.31
CA GLY A 172 1.11 15.75 9.86
C GLY A 172 -0.03 14.88 9.35
N TRP A 173 -0.43 15.15 8.10
CA TRP A 173 -1.35 14.29 7.37
C TRP A 173 -0.61 13.08 6.79
N VAL A 174 -1.23 11.91 6.92
CA VAL A 174 -0.85 10.67 6.25
C VAL A 174 -1.90 10.37 5.20
N PHE A 175 -1.47 9.99 4.01
CA PHE A 175 -2.34 9.44 2.96
C PHE A 175 -1.80 8.07 2.57
N ALA A 176 -2.60 7.03 2.77
CA ALA A 176 -2.29 5.66 2.38
C ALA A 176 -2.94 5.34 1.03
N PHE A 177 -2.19 4.69 0.15
CA PHE A 177 -2.63 4.32 -1.19
C PHE A 177 -2.37 2.84 -1.43
N SER A 178 -3.21 2.21 -2.25
CA SER A 178 -2.98 0.85 -2.72
C SER A 178 -3.60 0.68 -4.12
N GLU A 179 -2.74 0.64 -5.14
CA GLU A 179 -3.13 0.52 -6.55
C GLU A 179 -2.58 -0.76 -7.19
N THR A 180 -3.29 -1.26 -8.20
CA THR A 180 -2.77 -2.28 -9.11
C THR A 180 -2.21 -1.58 -10.34
N LEU A 181 -0.91 -1.73 -10.58
CA LEU A 181 -0.24 -1.17 -11.75
C LEU A 181 -0.56 -2.01 -13.01
N ALA A 182 -0.30 -1.45 -14.19
CA ALA A 182 -0.52 -2.17 -15.45
C ALA A 182 0.36 -3.41 -15.62
N SER A 183 1.44 -3.54 -14.83
CA SER A 183 2.25 -4.77 -14.70
C SER A 183 1.50 -5.93 -14.02
N GLY A 184 0.35 -5.66 -13.39
CA GLY A 184 -0.31 -6.57 -12.45
C GLY A 184 0.26 -6.52 -11.02
N GLY A 185 1.39 -5.83 -10.83
CA GLY A 185 1.98 -5.57 -9.52
C GLY A 185 1.11 -4.68 -8.65
N ARG A 186 1.27 -4.77 -7.33
CA ARG A 186 0.51 -3.96 -6.36
C ARG A 186 1.43 -2.95 -5.69
N LEU A 187 1.21 -1.67 -6.00
CA LEU A 187 1.91 -0.58 -5.36
C LEU A 187 1.11 -0.11 -4.13
N THR A 188 1.67 -0.30 -2.94
CA THR A 188 1.09 0.18 -1.68
C THR A 188 2.08 1.11 -1.00
N TYR A 189 1.64 2.31 -0.62
CA TYR A 189 2.52 3.35 -0.13
C TYR A 189 1.80 4.36 0.78
N TRP A 190 2.58 5.09 1.58
CA TRP A 190 2.12 6.21 2.39
C TRP A 190 2.88 7.48 2.04
N MET A 191 2.16 8.60 1.96
CA MET A 191 2.71 9.94 1.82
C MET A 191 2.44 10.74 3.09
N PHE A 192 3.48 11.44 3.57
CA PHE A 192 3.45 12.23 4.80
C PHE A 192 3.56 13.71 4.45
N VAL A 193 2.64 14.52 4.95
CA VAL A 193 2.60 15.98 4.77
C VAL A 193 2.71 16.65 6.12
N ASP A 194 3.59 17.63 6.23
CA ASP A 194 3.71 18.50 7.39
C ASP A 194 2.38 19.22 7.66
N GLY A 195 1.82 19.01 8.85
CA GLY A 195 0.53 19.58 9.26
C GLY A 195 0.59 21.05 9.66
N ILE A 196 1.79 21.62 9.71
CA ILE A 196 2.08 23.04 9.97
C ILE A 196 2.38 23.77 8.64
N THR A 197 3.29 23.24 7.82
CA THR A 197 3.77 23.93 6.60
C THR A 197 3.07 23.51 5.31
N GLY A 198 2.46 22.32 5.26
CA GLY A 198 1.85 21.75 4.06
C GLY A 198 2.86 21.14 3.08
N ALA A 199 4.14 21.12 3.43
CA ALA A 199 5.17 20.46 2.63
C ALA A 199 5.04 18.94 2.69
N VAL A 200 5.20 18.26 1.56
CA VAL A 200 5.35 16.79 1.55
C VAL A 200 6.72 16.45 2.14
N LEU A 201 6.72 15.70 3.25
CA LEU A 201 7.93 15.34 4.00
C LEU A 201 8.65 14.15 3.36
N ARG A 202 7.89 13.11 2.96
CA ARG A 202 8.39 11.89 2.32
C ARG A 202 7.25 11.03 1.78
N ALA A 203 7.60 10.03 0.97
CA ALA A 203 6.78 8.85 0.74
C ALA A 203 7.57 7.57 1.12
N VAL A 204 6.86 6.53 1.54
CA VAL A 204 7.44 5.19 1.80
C VAL A 204 6.50 4.10 1.29
N ASN A 205 7.04 2.95 0.89
CA ASN A 205 6.25 1.79 0.47
C ASN A 205 5.70 0.98 1.67
N ASP A 206 5.02 -0.14 1.39
CA ASP A 206 4.48 -1.07 2.39
C ASP A 206 5.52 -1.68 3.36
N ARG A 207 6.80 -1.65 2.99
CA ARG A 207 7.95 -2.08 3.80
C ARG A 207 8.63 -0.94 4.57
N ASN A 208 8.06 0.27 4.52
CA ASN A 208 8.63 1.51 5.08
C ASN A 208 9.99 1.91 4.46
N GLU A 209 10.25 1.48 3.23
CA GLU A 209 11.41 1.90 2.43
C GLU A 209 11.09 3.24 1.72
N PRO A 210 12.02 4.22 1.66
CA PRO A 210 11.77 5.50 1.00
C PRO A 210 11.42 5.37 -0.49
N MET A 211 10.49 6.19 -0.96
CA MET A 211 10.15 6.32 -2.38
C MET A 211 10.59 7.68 -2.92
N GLU A 212 11.09 7.70 -4.16
CA GLU A 212 11.37 8.93 -4.88
C GLU A 212 10.08 9.71 -5.19
N LEU A 213 10.17 11.03 -5.15
CA LEU A 213 9.06 11.95 -5.42
C LEU A 213 9.48 13.00 -6.47
N PRO A 214 8.61 13.36 -7.43
CA PRO A 214 7.24 12.85 -7.64
C PRO A 214 7.22 11.39 -8.12
N ILE A 215 6.11 10.68 -7.87
CA ILE A 215 5.95 9.27 -8.23
C ILE A 215 5.85 9.11 -9.76
N ASP A 216 6.94 8.69 -10.40
CA ASP A 216 6.94 8.36 -11.83
C ASP A 216 6.43 6.93 -12.08
N ARG A 217 5.11 6.80 -12.26
CA ARG A 217 4.48 5.52 -12.63
C ARG A 217 4.96 4.95 -13.96
N GLU A 218 5.50 5.76 -14.87
CA GLU A 218 6.02 5.26 -16.14
C GLU A 218 7.40 4.61 -15.92
N ALA A 219 8.25 5.19 -15.08
CA ALA A 219 9.50 4.58 -14.63
C ALA A 219 9.27 3.28 -13.85
N LEU A 220 8.28 3.23 -12.94
CA LEU A 220 7.93 2.01 -12.19
C LEU A 220 7.46 0.84 -13.07
N GLN A 221 7.18 1.08 -14.36
CA GLN A 221 6.77 0.05 -15.33
C GLN A 221 7.86 -0.29 -16.35
N LYS A 222 8.96 0.47 -16.40
CA LYS A 222 10.07 0.25 -17.35
C LYS A 222 11.06 -0.77 -16.77
N PRO A 223 11.39 -1.84 -17.52
CA PRO A 223 12.46 -2.76 -17.13
C PRO A 223 13.77 -1.99 -16.87
N ARG A 224 14.44 -2.32 -15.76
CA ARG A 224 15.72 -1.72 -15.38
C ARG A 224 16.86 -2.33 -16.17
N THR A 225 17.83 -1.51 -16.58
CA THR A 225 19.01 -1.99 -17.33
C THR A 225 20.06 -2.60 -16.42
N ASP A 226 20.18 -2.07 -15.21
CA ASP A 226 20.85 -2.65 -14.06
C ASP A 226 19.93 -3.73 -13.46
N SER A 227 20.30 -5.00 -13.69
CA SER A 227 19.53 -6.16 -13.23
C SER A 227 20.41 -7.39 -13.07
N HIS A 228 20.13 -8.22 -12.06
CA HIS A 228 20.87 -9.43 -11.73
C HIS A 228 20.29 -10.70 -12.36
N GLU A 229 19.64 -10.57 -13.53
CA GLU A 229 19.15 -11.68 -14.36
C GLU A 229 20.26 -12.72 -14.65
N LYS A 230 21.52 -12.27 -14.79
CA LYS A 230 22.67 -13.16 -15.02
C LYS A 230 22.89 -14.12 -13.86
N ASP A 231 22.83 -13.64 -12.62
CA ASP A 231 23.00 -14.46 -11.42
C ASP A 231 21.85 -15.47 -11.28
N LEU A 232 20.63 -15.05 -11.62
CA LEU A 232 19.46 -15.93 -11.68
C LEU A 232 19.58 -17.03 -12.74
N ARG A 233 20.08 -16.68 -13.94
CA ARG A 233 20.39 -17.67 -14.99
C ARG A 233 21.51 -18.61 -14.57
N GLN A 234 22.49 -18.14 -13.80
CA GLN A 234 23.55 -18.99 -13.25
C GLN A 234 23.02 -19.95 -12.18
N PHE A 235 22.13 -19.51 -11.29
CA PHE A 235 21.44 -20.36 -10.30
C PHE A 235 20.71 -21.55 -10.97
N PHE A 236 19.84 -21.28 -11.94
CA PHE A 236 19.18 -22.35 -12.71
C PHE A 236 20.16 -23.12 -13.60
N GLY A 237 21.23 -22.47 -14.06
CA GLY A 237 22.34 -23.09 -14.79
C GLY A 237 22.94 -24.26 -14.03
N PHE A 238 23.27 -24.09 -12.75
CA PHE A 238 23.80 -25.17 -11.89
C PHE A 238 22.84 -26.37 -11.78
N ILE A 239 21.53 -26.13 -11.74
CA ILE A 239 20.53 -27.21 -11.73
C ILE A 239 20.52 -27.94 -13.08
N SER A 240 20.49 -27.18 -14.18
CA SER A 240 20.47 -27.74 -15.55
C SER A 240 21.72 -28.57 -15.90
N THR A 241 22.89 -28.20 -15.36
CA THR A 241 24.16 -28.91 -15.57
C THR A 241 24.43 -30.02 -14.55
N ARG A 242 23.41 -30.40 -13.76
CA ARG A 242 23.44 -31.46 -12.73
C ARG A 242 24.44 -31.21 -11.60
N GLN A 243 24.56 -29.95 -11.17
CA GLN A 243 25.37 -29.54 -10.02
C GLN A 243 24.51 -28.79 -8.97
N PRO A 244 23.42 -29.39 -8.47
CA PRO A 244 22.43 -28.71 -7.61
C PRO A 244 23.02 -28.21 -6.28
N GLU A 245 24.13 -28.77 -5.80
CA GLU A 245 24.85 -28.28 -4.64
C GLU A 245 25.40 -26.85 -4.80
N TRP A 246 25.72 -26.42 -6.03
CA TRP A 246 26.06 -25.02 -6.29
C TRP A 246 24.82 -24.13 -6.34
N ALA A 247 23.68 -24.62 -6.81
CA ALA A 247 22.42 -23.87 -6.75
C ALA A 247 22.00 -23.62 -5.29
N VAL A 248 22.09 -24.63 -4.41
CA VAL A 248 21.83 -24.48 -2.96
C VAL A 248 22.75 -23.42 -2.32
N ARG A 249 24.02 -23.32 -2.75
CA ARG A 249 24.95 -22.28 -2.28
C ARG A 249 24.58 -20.86 -2.74
N GLN A 250 23.77 -20.71 -3.79
CA GLN A 250 23.23 -19.43 -4.26
C GLN A 250 21.85 -19.08 -3.66
N LEU A 251 21.36 -19.89 -2.71
CA LEU A 251 20.25 -19.48 -1.86
C LEU A 251 20.75 -18.50 -0.78
N ALA A 252 19.93 -17.49 -0.48
CA ALA A 252 20.16 -16.60 0.65
C ALA A 252 19.75 -17.26 1.98
N TYR A 253 20.17 -16.67 3.10
CA TYR A 253 19.82 -17.17 4.43
C TYR A 253 18.30 -17.27 4.67
N ALA A 254 17.50 -16.37 4.07
CA ALA A 254 16.03 -16.42 4.15
C ALA A 254 15.43 -17.69 3.51
N ALA A 255 15.98 -18.14 2.37
CA ALA A 255 15.53 -19.34 1.67
C ALA A 255 16.07 -20.64 2.29
N SER A 256 17.25 -20.58 2.93
CA SER A 256 17.96 -21.74 3.47
C SER A 256 18.72 -21.39 4.75
N PRO A 257 18.03 -21.18 5.89
CA PRO A 257 18.63 -20.67 7.13
C PRO A 257 19.48 -21.71 7.89
N ASN A 258 19.41 -22.99 7.51
CA ASN A 258 20.14 -24.08 8.16
C ASN A 258 20.36 -25.26 7.21
N GLU A 259 21.20 -26.21 7.62
CA GLU A 259 21.57 -27.40 6.85
C GLU A 259 20.35 -28.28 6.50
N ALA A 260 19.38 -28.42 7.39
CA ALA A 260 18.19 -29.24 7.11
C ALA A 260 17.36 -28.64 5.95
N THR A 261 17.19 -27.32 5.90
CA THR A 261 16.55 -26.63 4.76
C THR A 261 17.40 -26.75 3.49
N ALA A 262 18.74 -26.65 3.60
CA ALA A 262 19.65 -26.81 2.47
C ALA A 262 19.55 -28.21 1.84
N GLN A 263 19.44 -29.26 2.65
CA GLN A 263 19.25 -30.65 2.19
C GLN A 263 17.88 -30.89 1.54
N VAL A 264 16.81 -30.23 2.02
CA VAL A 264 15.50 -30.26 1.36
C VAL A 264 15.57 -29.61 -0.02
N TRP A 265 16.24 -28.45 -0.15
CA TRP A 265 16.47 -27.82 -1.46
C TRP A 265 17.34 -28.67 -2.38
N LEU A 266 18.38 -29.32 -1.84
CA LEU A 266 19.24 -30.22 -2.61
C LEU A 266 18.44 -31.40 -3.18
N ALA A 267 17.64 -32.07 -2.36
CA ALA A 267 16.78 -33.18 -2.78
C ALA A 267 15.71 -32.73 -3.80
N ASN A 268 15.14 -31.54 -3.60
CA ASN A 268 14.22 -30.92 -4.54
C ASN A 268 14.88 -30.72 -5.92
N PHE A 269 16.03 -30.03 -5.99
CA PHE A 269 16.73 -29.81 -7.27
C PHE A 269 17.27 -31.11 -7.90
N GLN A 270 17.63 -32.12 -7.09
CA GLN A 270 18.05 -33.44 -7.58
C GLN A 270 16.91 -34.25 -8.21
N SER A 271 15.65 -34.01 -7.84
CA SER A 271 14.48 -34.64 -8.48
C SER A 271 14.30 -34.26 -9.96
N LEU A 272 14.98 -33.19 -10.40
CA LEU A 272 14.88 -32.70 -11.76
C LEU A 272 15.86 -33.44 -12.68
N SER A 273 15.29 -34.25 -13.57
CA SER A 273 16.01 -34.99 -14.62
C SER A 273 16.43 -34.10 -15.80
N ALA A 274 15.71 -33.00 -16.03
CA ALA A 274 16.10 -31.91 -16.91
C ALA A 274 15.48 -30.59 -16.44
N LEU A 275 16.18 -29.48 -16.66
CA LEU A 275 15.68 -28.12 -16.49
C LEU A 275 16.27 -27.23 -17.58
N THR A 276 15.46 -26.40 -18.22
CA THR A 276 15.87 -25.38 -19.18
C THR A 276 15.17 -24.06 -18.88
N VAL A 277 15.91 -22.95 -18.87
CA VAL A 277 15.33 -21.61 -18.72
C VAL A 277 14.76 -21.16 -20.07
N VAL A 278 13.44 -21.10 -20.18
CA VAL A 278 12.73 -20.66 -21.40
C VAL A 278 12.70 -19.14 -21.49
N GLY A 279 12.51 -18.46 -20.36
CA GLY A 279 12.45 -17.00 -20.31
C GLY A 279 12.65 -16.48 -18.89
N VAL A 280 13.21 -15.28 -18.80
CA VAL A 280 13.26 -14.48 -17.57
C VAL A 280 12.62 -13.14 -17.91
N GLU A 281 11.65 -12.74 -17.10
CA GLU A 281 10.94 -11.47 -17.20
C GLU A 281 11.16 -10.73 -15.88
N GLN A 282 11.51 -9.44 -15.93
CA GLN A 282 11.50 -8.61 -14.73
C GLN A 282 10.04 -8.43 -14.27
N ALA A 283 9.81 -8.56 -12.96
CA ALA A 283 8.49 -8.55 -12.35
C ALA A 283 8.44 -7.56 -11.18
N SER A 284 7.25 -7.11 -10.79
CA SER A 284 7.04 -6.26 -9.61
C SER A 284 8.05 -5.10 -9.51
N LEU A 285 8.32 -4.42 -10.63
CA LEU A 285 9.34 -3.37 -10.78
C LEU A 285 9.15 -2.21 -9.79
N GLU A 286 7.91 -2.01 -9.34
CA GLU A 286 7.53 -1.06 -8.30
C GLU A 286 8.02 -1.41 -6.90
N GLN A 287 8.46 -2.66 -6.69
CA GLN A 287 9.00 -3.18 -5.43
C GLN A 287 10.53 -3.39 -5.47
N TRP A 288 11.19 -3.16 -6.61
CA TRP A 288 12.64 -3.29 -6.72
C TRP A 288 13.36 -2.16 -5.98
N THR A 289 14.33 -2.51 -5.13
CA THR A 289 15.21 -1.56 -4.42
C THR A 289 16.67 -1.98 -4.60
N ALA A 290 17.61 -1.21 -4.04
CA ALA A 290 19.02 -1.62 -4.00
C ALA A 290 19.27 -2.92 -3.20
N GLU A 291 18.28 -3.40 -2.45
CA GLU A 291 18.35 -4.59 -1.60
C GLU A 291 17.48 -5.76 -2.11
N ARG A 292 16.67 -5.57 -3.16
CA ARG A 292 15.78 -6.61 -3.68
C ARG A 292 15.40 -6.41 -5.15
N GLU A 293 15.33 -7.52 -5.89
CA GLU A 293 14.81 -7.56 -7.26
C GLU A 293 13.85 -8.74 -7.42
N PHE A 294 12.82 -8.59 -8.25
CA PHE A 294 11.79 -9.60 -8.48
C PHE A 294 11.72 -10.03 -9.95
N TYR A 295 11.65 -11.34 -10.18
CA TYR A 295 11.64 -11.94 -11.51
C TYR A 295 10.56 -13.00 -11.64
N LYS A 296 9.97 -13.08 -12.84
CA LYS A 296 9.16 -14.20 -13.28
C LYS A 296 10.01 -15.04 -14.25
N VAL A 297 10.26 -16.29 -13.89
CA VAL A 297 11.06 -17.23 -14.67
C VAL A 297 10.16 -18.32 -15.22
N THR A 298 10.18 -18.49 -16.53
CA THR A 298 9.54 -19.63 -17.22
C THR A 298 10.59 -20.70 -17.46
N LEU A 299 10.31 -21.91 -16.99
CA LEU A 299 11.18 -23.08 -17.03
C LEU A 299 10.50 -24.20 -17.81
N ASP A 300 11.27 -25.02 -18.52
CA ASP A 300 10.84 -26.31 -19.04
C ASP A 300 11.57 -27.40 -18.26
N VAL A 301 10.82 -28.33 -17.66
CA VAL A 301 11.30 -29.23 -16.60
C VAL A 301 10.90 -30.66 -16.91
N ARG A 302 11.75 -31.62 -16.53
CA ARG A 302 11.36 -33.03 -16.40
C ARG A 302 11.68 -33.53 -15.01
N THR A 303 10.68 -33.97 -14.26
CA THR A 303 10.81 -34.47 -12.89
C THR A 303 10.67 -36.00 -12.84
N SER A 304 11.32 -36.66 -11.88
CA SER A 304 11.04 -38.07 -11.55
C SER A 304 10.10 -38.24 -10.35
N GLU A 305 9.67 -37.13 -9.74
CA GLU A 305 8.83 -37.05 -8.55
C GLU A 305 7.52 -36.33 -8.88
N SER A 306 6.44 -36.62 -8.14
CA SER A 306 5.14 -36.00 -8.40
C SER A 306 5.10 -34.52 -7.97
N PRO A 307 4.25 -33.68 -8.59
CA PRO A 307 4.19 -32.25 -8.30
C PRO A 307 3.87 -31.95 -6.83
N GLU A 308 3.12 -32.80 -6.15
CA GLU A 308 2.74 -32.63 -4.74
C GLU A 308 3.95 -32.69 -3.78
N LYS A 309 5.07 -33.29 -4.20
CA LYS A 309 6.27 -33.45 -3.35
C LYS A 309 7.16 -32.21 -3.34
N TYR A 310 7.40 -31.61 -4.50
CA TYR A 310 8.39 -30.53 -4.68
C TYR A 310 7.88 -29.34 -5.52
N GLY A 311 6.63 -29.37 -5.97
CA GLY A 311 5.96 -28.30 -6.72
C GLY A 311 6.25 -28.26 -8.22
N TRP A 312 6.94 -29.25 -8.79
CA TRP A 312 7.32 -29.29 -10.21
C TRP A 312 6.38 -30.15 -11.04
N ASP A 313 5.78 -29.55 -12.06
CA ASP A 313 5.10 -30.29 -13.12
C ASP A 313 6.09 -30.73 -14.21
N ASP A 314 5.77 -31.79 -14.96
CA ASP A 314 6.48 -32.10 -16.20
C ASP A 314 6.10 -31.08 -17.29
N GLY A 315 7.10 -30.47 -17.92
CA GLY A 315 6.94 -29.42 -18.91
C GLY A 315 7.07 -28.00 -18.33
N ARG A 316 6.20 -27.08 -18.78
CA ARG A 316 6.32 -25.65 -18.48
C ARG A 316 5.92 -25.32 -17.04
N ASN A 317 6.88 -24.80 -16.29
CA ASN A 317 6.70 -24.27 -14.95
C ASN A 317 6.94 -22.75 -14.94
N VAL A 318 6.19 -22.01 -14.12
CA VAL A 318 6.50 -20.62 -13.78
C VAL A 318 7.00 -20.56 -12.34
N ARG A 319 8.01 -19.71 -12.10
CA ARG A 319 8.52 -19.40 -10.77
C ARG A 319 8.69 -17.91 -10.59
N TRP A 320 8.30 -17.42 -9.43
CA TRP A 320 8.53 -16.04 -8.99
C TRP A 320 9.72 -16.04 -8.04
N VAL A 321 10.69 -15.18 -8.30
CA VAL A 321 11.99 -15.21 -7.65
C VAL A 321 12.32 -13.83 -7.09
N GLU A 322 12.60 -13.77 -5.80
CA GLU A 322 13.24 -12.61 -5.16
C GLU A 322 14.76 -12.85 -5.13
N LEU A 323 15.53 -11.91 -5.65
CA LEU A 323 16.97 -11.82 -5.43
C LEU A 323 17.27 -10.74 -4.39
N ILE A 324 18.25 -10.98 -3.52
CA ILE A 324 18.81 -9.98 -2.60
C ILE A 324 20.35 -10.00 -2.67
N PRO A 325 21.04 -8.89 -2.36
CA PRO A 325 22.50 -8.87 -2.32
C PRO A 325 23.00 -9.62 -1.08
N GLN A 326 24.10 -10.38 -1.21
CA GLN A 326 24.78 -11.03 -0.08
C GLN A 326 26.25 -10.60 0.06
N GLY A 327 26.49 -9.29 -0.08
CA GLY A 327 27.83 -8.70 0.03
C GLY A 327 28.75 -9.06 -1.15
N GLY A 328 29.91 -8.39 -1.25
CA GLY A 328 30.91 -8.67 -2.28
C GLY A 328 30.44 -8.51 -3.74
N GLY A 329 29.27 -7.90 -3.98
CA GLY A 329 28.66 -7.74 -5.30
C GLY A 329 27.86 -8.96 -5.81
N ALA A 330 27.68 -10.01 -5.01
CA ALA A 330 26.90 -11.19 -5.40
C ALA A 330 25.43 -11.07 -4.99
N TRP A 331 24.51 -11.48 -5.87
CA TRP A 331 23.07 -11.56 -5.61
C TRP A 331 22.60 -13.01 -5.51
N LYS A 332 21.63 -13.27 -4.64
CA LYS A 332 21.19 -14.62 -4.27
C LYS A 332 19.68 -14.73 -4.16
N VAL A 333 19.19 -15.94 -4.43
CA VAL A 333 17.77 -16.28 -4.38
C VAL A 333 17.28 -16.30 -2.93
N ALA A 334 16.45 -15.32 -2.57
CA ALA A 334 15.81 -15.20 -1.26
C ALA A 334 14.45 -15.90 -1.19
N ALA A 335 13.75 -16.00 -2.32
CA ALA A 335 12.48 -16.72 -2.43
C ALA A 335 12.34 -17.38 -3.81
N LEU A 336 11.65 -18.52 -3.86
CA LEU A 336 11.30 -19.23 -5.08
C LEU A 336 9.86 -19.76 -4.95
N ALA A 337 8.89 -18.99 -5.45
CA ALA A 337 7.45 -19.24 -5.30
C ALA A 337 6.80 -19.73 -6.60
N THR A 338 5.64 -20.39 -6.47
CA THR A 338 4.80 -20.83 -7.60
C THR A 338 3.78 -19.78 -8.03
N ASN A 339 3.56 -18.76 -7.21
CA ASN A 339 2.65 -17.63 -7.40
C ASN A 339 3.39 -16.29 -7.15
N PRO A 340 2.87 -15.15 -7.65
CA PRO A 340 3.44 -13.83 -7.42
C PRO A 340 3.27 -13.34 -5.97
#